data_AF-A0A8J2Q7R0-F1
#
_entry.id   AF-A0A8J2Q7R0-F1
#
_cell.length_a   1.000
_cell.length_b   1.000
_cell.length_c   1.000
_cell.angle_alpha   90.00
_cell.angle_beta   90.00
_cell.angle_gamma   90.00
#
_symmetry.space_group_name_H-M   'P 1'
#
loop_
_entity.id
_entity.type
_entity.pdbx_description
1 polymer ?
#
loop_
_entity_poly.entity_id
_entity_poly.type
_entity_poly.pdbx_seq_one_letter_code
_entity_poly.pdbx_strand_id
1 'polypeptide(L)'
;MSGKSLALFKSQIDDQEKSRTPLLTLRLVTLVIVVAMLTSHLRSMRVFRWEHSVTGGILVTYTIGILGLALCAAVNTCKSLAFQAYLSGTGSVLMAVNAVVIYRRWRHSGDLTRVVAELLQALGVQLKRQVIIKISLSTAAAILLLIDLFVAPFVMNK
;
A
#
# COMPACT_ATOMS: atom_id res chain seq x y z
N MET A 1 -37.16 -0.77 30.15
CA MET A 1 -36.87 -0.46 28.73
C MET A 1 -37.77 -1.33 27.86
N SER A 2 -38.63 -0.70 27.05
CA SER A 2 -39.66 -1.40 26.25
C SER A 2 -39.02 -2.16 25.07
N GLY A 3 -39.50 -3.37 24.77
CA GLY A 3 -38.98 -4.23 23.69
C GLY A 3 -38.98 -3.58 22.29
N LYS A 4 -39.80 -2.54 22.09
CA LYS A 4 -39.80 -1.71 20.87
C LYS A 4 -38.51 -0.88 20.72
N SER A 5 -37.92 -0.43 21.83
CA SER A 5 -36.67 0.34 21.83
C SER A 5 -35.46 -0.54 21.50
N LEU A 6 -35.50 -1.82 21.88
CA LEU A 6 -34.47 -2.80 21.57
C LEU A 6 -34.51 -3.23 20.09
N ALA A 7 -35.72 -3.37 19.53
CA ALA A 7 -35.92 -3.65 18.11
C ALA A 7 -35.47 -2.49 17.21
N LEU A 8 -35.76 -1.24 17.60
CA LEU A 8 -35.27 -0.04 16.92
C LEU A 8 -33.74 0.11 16.97
N PHE A 9 -33.14 -0.22 18.11
CA PHE A 9 -31.69 -0.18 18.27
C PHE A 9 -31.02 -1.26 17.41
N LYS A 10 -31.60 -2.46 17.36
CA LYS A 10 -31.09 -3.56 16.53
C LYS A 10 -31.22 -3.27 15.04
N SER A 11 -32.35 -2.70 14.59
CA SER A 11 -32.50 -2.30 13.19
C SER A 11 -31.52 -1.19 12.79
N GLN A 12 -31.26 -0.22 13.66
CA GLN A 12 -30.24 0.79 13.41
C GLN A 12 -28.83 0.20 13.30
N ILE A 13 -28.50 -0.82 14.09
CA ILE A 13 -27.22 -1.52 13.99
C ILE A 13 -27.11 -2.29 12.67
N ASP A 14 -28.15 -3.05 12.30
CA ASP A 14 -28.18 -3.83 11.05
C ASP A 14 -28.09 -2.93 9.81
N ASP A 15 -28.80 -1.80 9.78
CA ASP A 15 -28.74 -0.84 8.67
C ASP A 15 -27.35 -0.19 8.56
N GLN A 16 -26.71 0.11 9.69
CA GLN A 16 -25.33 0.61 9.70
C GLN A 16 -24.32 -0.46 9.28
N GLU A 17 -24.51 -1.72 9.67
CA GLU A 17 -23.62 -2.82 9.33
C GLU A 17 -23.64 -3.12 7.82
N LYS A 18 -24.83 -3.08 7.21
CA LYS A 18 -25.04 -3.34 5.78
C LYS A 18 -24.42 -2.27 4.86
N SER A 19 -24.39 -1.01 5.31
CA SER A 19 -23.68 0.08 4.62
C SER A 19 -22.15 -0.05 4.75
N ARG A 20 -21.65 -0.67 5.84
CA ARG A 20 -20.20 -0.80 6.13
C ARG A 20 -19.52 -1.97 5.45
N THR A 21 -20.25 -3.07 5.22
CA THR A 21 -19.71 -4.28 4.60
C THR A 21 -18.93 -4.01 3.30
N PRO A 22 -19.45 -3.24 2.31
CA PRO A 22 -18.73 -3.03 1.06
C PRO A 22 -17.42 -2.24 1.24
N LEU A 23 -17.40 -1.27 2.14
CA LEU A 23 -16.20 -0.48 2.44
C LEU A 23 -15.14 -1.35 3.12
N LEU A 24 -15.52 -2.12 4.14
CA LEU A 24 -14.62 -3.03 4.86
C LEU A 24 -14.05 -4.11 3.92
N THR A 25 -14.88 -4.68 3.03
CA THR A 25 -14.44 -5.65 2.04
C THR A 25 -13.43 -5.04 1.07
N LEU A 26 -13.70 -3.84 0.52
CA LEU A 26 -12.78 -3.15 -0.38
C LEU A 26 -11.41 -2.91 0.30
N ARG A 27 -11.42 -2.46 1.55
CA ARG A 27 -10.20 -2.19 2.33
C ARG A 27 -9.40 -3.45 2.64
N LEU A 28 -10.08 -4.54 2.99
CA LEU A 28 -9.46 -5.83 3.23
C LEU A 28 -8.78 -6.35 1.95
N VAL A 29 -9.43 -6.22 0.80
CA VAL A 29 -8.87 -6.58 -0.51
C VAL A 29 -7.64 -5.72 -0.82
N THR A 30 -7.72 -4.40 -0.64
CA THR A 30 -6.56 -3.50 -0.83
C THR A 30 -5.39 -3.91 0.07
N LEU A 31 -5.66 -4.23 1.33
CA LEU A 31 -4.63 -4.65 2.29
C LEU A 31 -3.97 -5.97 1.85
N VAL A 32 -4.75 -6.98 1.46
CA VAL A 32 -4.21 -8.26 0.97
C VAL A 32 -3.32 -8.06 -0.26
N ILE A 33 -3.75 -7.23 -1.22
CA ILE A 33 -2.97 -6.94 -2.43
C ILE A 33 -1.66 -6.23 -2.06
N VAL A 34 -1.73 -5.21 -1.19
CA VAL A 34 -0.56 -4.47 -0.74
C VAL A 34 0.42 -5.37 0.01
N VAL A 35 -0.06 -6.29 0.86
CA VAL A 35 0.76 -7.31 1.55
C VAL A 35 1.43 -8.27 0.57
N ALA A 36 0.70 -8.74 -0.44
CA ALA A 36 1.26 -9.62 -1.47
C ALA A 36 2.37 -8.90 -2.28
N MET A 37 2.19 -7.61 -2.56
CA MET A 37 3.19 -6.77 -3.22
C MET A 37 4.43 -6.60 -2.35
N LEU A 38 4.28 -6.26 -1.06
CA LEU A 38 5.41 -6.15 -0.15
C LEU A 38 6.18 -7.47 -0.06
N THR A 39 5.47 -8.59 0.08
CA THR A 39 6.08 -9.92 0.15
C THR A 39 6.91 -10.21 -1.10
N SER A 40 6.41 -9.79 -2.27
CA SER A 40 7.14 -9.89 -3.54
C SER A 40 8.37 -8.98 -3.59
N HIS A 41 8.28 -7.73 -3.08
CA HIS A 41 9.43 -6.82 -2.95
C HIS A 41 10.52 -7.39 -2.04
N LEU A 42 10.14 -7.94 -0.88
CA LEU A 42 11.08 -8.53 0.08
C LEU A 42 11.76 -9.79 -0.48
N ARG A 43 11.02 -10.62 -1.23
CA ARG A 43 11.55 -11.85 -1.84
C ARG A 43 12.49 -11.59 -3.03
N SER A 44 12.33 -10.45 -3.72
CA SER A 44 13.21 -10.02 -4.81
C SER A 44 14.51 -9.33 -4.32
N MET A 45 14.82 -9.38 -3.03
CA MET A 45 16.09 -8.87 -2.49
C MET A 45 17.13 -9.99 -2.46
N ARG A 46 18.34 -9.75 -3.01
CA ARG A 46 19.55 -10.46 -2.53
C ARG A 46 20.90 -10.08 -3.13
N VAL A 47 21.03 -9.08 -4.01
CA VAL A 47 22.30 -8.94 -4.76
C VAL A 47 23.10 -7.68 -4.44
N PHE A 48 22.48 -6.55 -4.11
CA PHE A 48 23.23 -5.30 -3.90
C PHE A 48 22.94 -4.58 -2.58
N ARG A 49 24.00 -4.01 -1.99
CA ARG A 49 23.95 -3.24 -0.74
C ARG A 49 23.03 -2.01 -0.81
N TRP A 50 22.89 -1.40 -1.99
CA TRP A 50 21.98 -0.27 -2.19
C TRP A 50 20.50 -0.69 -2.21
N GLU A 51 20.19 -1.94 -2.58
CA GLU A 51 18.83 -2.47 -2.52
C GLU A 51 18.37 -2.61 -1.07
N HIS A 52 19.25 -2.99 -0.14
CA HIS A 52 18.92 -3.09 1.29
C HIS A 52 18.49 -1.74 1.90
N SER A 53 19.15 -0.64 1.54
CA SER A 53 18.78 0.71 2.02
C SER A 53 17.44 1.18 1.47
N VAL A 54 17.16 0.89 0.20
CA VAL A 54 15.87 1.20 -0.44
C VAL A 54 14.74 0.38 0.18
N THR A 55 14.99 -0.87 0.55
CA THR A 55 13.96 -1.74 1.12
C THR A 55 13.55 -1.36 2.53
N GLY A 56 14.45 -0.82 3.35
CA GLY A 56 14.08 -0.23 4.64
C GLY A 56 13.05 0.89 4.47
N GLY A 57 13.23 1.75 3.47
CA GLY A 57 12.28 2.81 3.11
C GLY A 57 10.93 2.26 2.65
N ILE A 58 10.90 1.18 1.88
CA ILE A 58 9.66 0.50 1.45
C ILE A 58 8.91 -0.06 2.66
N LEU A 59 9.60 -0.65 3.63
CA LEU A 59 8.99 -1.22 4.83
C LEU A 59 8.32 -0.14 5.70
N VAL A 60 9.01 0.98 5.92
CA VAL A 60 8.45 2.14 6.67
C VAL A 60 7.28 2.76 5.93
N THR A 61 7.36 2.88 4.61
CA THR A 61 6.26 3.42 3.81
C THR A 61 5.03 2.53 3.88
N TYR A 62 5.25 1.22 3.84
CA TYR A 62 4.22 0.22 3.92
C TYR A 62 3.54 0.20 5.30
N THR A 63 4.30 0.31 6.40
CA THR A 63 3.70 0.37 7.74
C THR A 63 2.82 1.61 7.92
N ILE A 64 3.23 2.76 7.37
CA ILE A 64 2.41 3.98 7.35
C ILE A 64 1.12 3.78 6.54
N GLY A 65 1.21 3.16 5.35
CA GLY A 65 0.04 2.88 4.51
C GLY A 65 -0.95 1.91 5.16
N ILE A 66 -0.45 0.83 5.78
CA ILE A 66 -1.29 -0.12 6.52
C ILE A 66 -1.90 0.51 7.76
N LEU A 67 -1.16 1.34 8.49
CA LEU A 67 -1.70 2.03 9.65
C LEU A 67 -2.87 2.95 9.25
N GLY A 68 -2.75 3.63 8.11
CA GLY A 68 -3.85 4.41 7.53
C GLY A 68 -5.07 3.56 7.17
N LEU A 69 -4.87 2.38 6.56
CA LEU A 69 -5.95 1.45 6.25
C LEU A 69 -6.60 0.86 7.51
N ALA A 70 -5.81 0.51 8.52
CA ALA A 70 -6.25 -0.14 9.75
C ALA A 70 -7.01 0.80 10.69
N LEU A 71 -6.60 2.07 10.80
CA LEU A 71 -7.29 3.08 11.61
C LEU A 71 -8.70 3.41 11.08
N CYS A 72 -8.99 3.06 9.83
CA CYS A 72 -10.31 3.18 9.23
C CYS A 72 -11.33 2.16 9.78
N ALA A 73 -10.87 1.01 10.28
CA ALA A 73 -11.77 0.01 10.88
C ALA A 73 -12.33 0.46 12.25
N ALA A 74 -11.74 1.49 12.87
CA ALA A 74 -12.09 1.98 14.22
C ALA A 74 -12.96 3.26 14.23
N VAL A 75 -13.50 3.71 13.08
CA VAL A 75 -14.00 5.09 12.81
C VAL A 75 -15.35 5.46 13.44
N ASN A 76 -15.88 4.74 14.42
CA ASN A 76 -17.24 5.04 14.92
C ASN A 76 -17.35 6.25 15.86
N THR A 77 -16.28 7.03 16.12
CA THR A 77 -16.34 8.09 17.16
C THR A 77 -15.69 9.43 16.80
N CYS A 78 -15.81 9.88 15.54
CA CYS A 78 -15.46 11.24 15.05
C CYS A 78 -14.05 11.41 14.44
N LYS A 79 -13.96 12.27 13.40
CA LYS A 79 -12.75 12.90 12.83
C LYS A 79 -11.65 12.02 12.20
N SER A 80 -11.76 10.69 12.23
CA SER A 80 -10.73 9.77 11.72
C SER A 80 -10.50 9.79 10.20
N LEU A 81 -11.49 10.22 9.40
CA LEU A 81 -11.41 10.21 7.93
C LEU A 81 -10.29 11.12 7.38
N ALA A 82 -10.07 12.28 8.00
CA ALA A 82 -8.97 13.19 7.64
C ALA A 82 -7.60 12.60 8.00
N PHE A 83 -7.49 11.92 9.14
CA PHE A 83 -6.25 11.28 9.58
C PHE A 83 -5.90 10.05 8.75
N GLN A 84 -6.90 9.26 8.37
CA GLN A 84 -6.77 8.18 7.40
C GLN A 84 -6.33 8.70 6.03
N ALA A 85 -6.97 9.76 5.53
CA ALA A 85 -6.60 10.37 4.25
C ALA A 85 -5.15 10.87 4.28
N TYR A 86 -4.74 11.45 5.41
CA TYR A 86 -3.37 11.86 5.64
C TYR A 86 -2.39 10.66 5.61
N LEU A 87 -2.66 9.58 6.34
CA LEU A 87 -1.76 8.42 6.40
C LEU A 87 -1.70 7.63 5.08
N SER A 88 -2.84 7.37 4.45
CA SER A 88 -2.91 6.70 3.15
C SER A 88 -2.31 7.54 2.02
N GLY A 89 -2.56 8.86 2.02
CA GLY A 89 -1.93 9.81 1.11
C GLY A 89 -0.43 9.87 1.29
N THR A 90 0.05 9.96 2.54
CA THR A 90 1.49 9.93 2.86
C THR A 90 2.13 8.61 2.40
N GLY A 91 1.48 7.47 2.65
CA GLY A 91 1.93 6.17 2.17
C GLY A 91 2.03 6.09 0.64
N SER A 92 1.06 6.65 -0.08
CA SER A 92 1.08 6.70 -1.55
C SER A 92 2.22 7.58 -2.08
N VAL A 93 2.37 8.80 -1.54
CA VAL A 93 3.46 9.72 -1.94
C VAL A 93 4.82 9.08 -1.72
N LEU A 94 5.04 8.46 -0.55
CA LEU A 94 6.29 7.78 -0.25
C LEU A 94 6.54 6.58 -1.17
N MET A 95 5.50 5.84 -1.60
CA MET A 95 5.67 4.75 -2.58
C MET A 95 6.04 5.27 -3.96
N ALA A 96 5.44 6.39 -4.38
CA ALA A 96 5.79 7.07 -5.63
C ALA A 96 7.24 7.59 -5.59
N VAL A 97 7.65 8.23 -4.48
CA VAL A 97 9.03 8.69 -4.26
C VAL A 97 10.00 7.51 -4.30
N ASN A 98 9.67 6.38 -3.65
CA ASN A 98 10.49 5.17 -3.71
C ASN A 98 10.68 4.67 -5.15
N ALA A 99 9.60 4.61 -5.94
CA ALA A 99 9.68 4.22 -7.35
C ALA A 99 10.62 5.15 -8.16
N VAL A 100 10.50 6.47 -7.94
CA VAL A 100 11.35 7.47 -8.59
C VAL A 100 12.81 7.35 -8.15
N VAL A 101 13.07 7.13 -6.85
CA VAL A 101 14.43 6.96 -6.31
C VAL A 101 15.10 5.71 -6.89
N ILE A 102 14.38 4.58 -6.97
CA ILE A 102 14.87 3.35 -7.61
C ILE A 102 15.21 3.61 -9.08
N TYR A 103 14.29 4.24 -9.81
CA TYR A 103 14.50 4.56 -11.22
C TYR A 103 15.70 5.48 -11.44
N ARG A 104 15.81 6.56 -10.65
CA ARG A 104 16.91 7.52 -10.76
C ARG A 104 18.26 6.89 -10.44
N ARG A 105 18.34 6.07 -9.37
CA ARG A 105 19.56 5.34 -9.01
C ARG A 105 19.96 4.33 -10.07
N TRP A 106 19.00 3.60 -10.63
CA TRP A 106 19.26 2.70 -11.74
C TRP A 106 19.81 3.44 -12.97
N ARG A 107 19.21 4.58 -13.32
CA ARG A 107 19.65 5.40 -14.46
C ARG A 107 21.07 5.98 -14.27
N HIS A 108 21.41 6.40 -13.06
CA HIS A 108 22.72 6.96 -12.69
C HIS A 108 23.71 5.90 -12.19
N SER A 109 23.40 4.61 -12.35
CA SER A 109 24.33 3.55 -11.99
C SER A 109 25.57 3.63 -12.89
N GLY A 110 26.74 3.76 -12.26
CA GLY A 110 28.03 3.86 -12.95
C GLY A 110 28.41 2.57 -13.69
N ASP A 111 29.45 2.65 -14.51
CA ASP A 111 29.83 1.57 -15.42
C ASP A 111 30.15 0.25 -14.68
N LEU A 112 30.77 0.33 -13.50
CA LEU A 112 31.02 -0.84 -12.66
C LEU A 112 29.71 -1.58 -12.30
N THR A 113 28.64 -0.85 -11.98
CA THR A 113 27.36 -1.45 -11.63
C THR A 113 26.69 -2.10 -12.85
N ARG A 114 26.91 -1.53 -14.05
CA ARG A 114 26.42 -2.10 -15.31
C ARG A 114 27.17 -3.37 -15.69
N VAL A 115 28.49 -3.38 -15.57
CA VAL A 115 29.33 -4.56 -15.81
C VAL A 115 28.97 -5.69 -14.84
N VAL A 116 28.80 -5.40 -13.55
CA VAL A 116 28.34 -6.41 -12.59
C VAL A 116 26.92 -6.90 -12.91
N ALA A 117 26.02 -6.01 -13.35
CA ALA A 117 24.68 -6.41 -13.78
C ALA A 117 24.69 -7.34 -15.01
N GLU A 118 25.60 -7.12 -15.96
CA GLU A 118 25.79 -7.98 -17.14
C GLU A 118 26.39 -9.34 -16.78
N LEU A 119 27.38 -9.36 -15.88
CA LEU A 119 27.94 -10.61 -15.33
C LEU A 119 26.89 -11.42 -14.57
N LEU A 120 26.08 -10.76 -13.75
CA LEU A 120 24.95 -11.39 -13.06
C LEU A 120 23.90 -11.92 -14.04
N GLN A 121 23.66 -11.20 -15.13
CA GLN A 121 22.77 -11.66 -16.18
C GLN A 121 23.30 -12.91 -16.89
N ALA A 122 24.62 -13.00 -17.11
CA ALA A 122 25.27 -14.22 -17.63
C ALA A 122 25.15 -15.40 -16.66
N LEU A 123 25.10 -15.15 -15.35
CA LEU A 123 24.81 -16.13 -14.30
C LEU A 123 23.30 -16.43 -14.13
N GLY A 124 22.45 -15.91 -15.01
CA GLY A 124 21.00 -16.14 -15.00
C GLY A 124 20.19 -15.16 -14.13
N VAL A 125 20.84 -14.18 -13.49
CA VAL A 125 20.19 -13.18 -12.63
C VAL A 125 19.86 -11.92 -13.44
N GLN A 126 18.60 -11.81 -13.86
CA GLN A 126 18.13 -10.69 -14.68
C GLN A 126 17.86 -9.42 -13.87
N LEU A 127 18.91 -8.70 -13.50
CA LEU A 127 18.81 -7.52 -12.63
C LEU A 127 17.91 -6.40 -13.20
N LYS A 128 18.04 -6.13 -14.50
CA LYS A 128 17.22 -5.14 -15.22
C LYS A 128 15.73 -5.41 -15.02
N ARG A 129 15.33 -6.69 -15.12
CA ARG A 129 13.95 -7.12 -14.95
C ARG A 129 13.47 -6.95 -13.51
N GLN A 130 14.31 -7.28 -12.52
CA GLN A 130 13.98 -7.10 -11.11
C GLN A 130 13.78 -5.63 -10.74
N VAL A 131 14.61 -4.72 -11.27
CA VAL A 131 14.46 -3.28 -11.04
C VAL A 131 13.14 -2.77 -11.63
N ILE A 132 12.80 -3.16 -12.86
CA ILE A 132 11.52 -2.78 -13.49
C ILE A 132 10.34 -3.28 -12.67
N ILE A 133 10.38 -4.55 -12.21
CA ILE A 133 9.32 -5.13 -11.37
C ILE A 133 9.17 -4.36 -10.05
N LYS A 134 10.27 -3.95 -9.41
CA LYS A 134 10.21 -3.17 -8.16
C LYS A 134 9.58 -1.80 -8.39
N ILE A 135 9.95 -1.11 -9.48
CA ILE A 135 9.35 0.19 -9.84
C ILE A 135 7.85 0.03 -10.13
N SER A 136 7.48 -0.99 -10.91
CA SER A 136 6.07 -1.20 -11.28
C SER A 136 5.22 -1.56 -10.07
N LEU A 137 5.70 -2.44 -9.18
CA LEU A 137 5.00 -2.80 -7.96
C LEU A 137 4.86 -1.60 -7.00
N SER A 138 5.91 -0.78 -6.83
CA SER A 138 5.82 0.44 -5.98
C SER A 138 4.84 1.47 -6.56
N THR A 139 4.83 1.63 -7.89
CA THR A 139 3.88 2.52 -8.59
C THR A 139 2.45 2.00 -8.45
N ALA A 140 2.25 0.70 -8.63
CA ALA A 140 0.94 0.06 -8.50
C ALA A 140 0.40 0.15 -7.08
N ALA A 141 1.25 -0.05 -6.05
CA ALA A 141 0.85 0.16 -4.66
C ALA A 141 0.43 1.61 -4.37
N ALA A 142 1.15 2.59 -4.92
CA ALA A 142 0.78 4.01 -4.79
C ALA A 142 -0.60 4.30 -5.42
N ILE A 143 -0.85 3.76 -6.62
CA ILE A 143 -2.12 3.90 -7.33
C ILE A 143 -3.25 3.22 -6.55
N LEU A 144 -3.04 2.01 -6.03
CA LEU A 144 -4.05 1.30 -5.24
C LEU A 144 -4.44 2.08 -3.98
N LEU A 145 -3.46 2.65 -3.27
CA LEU A 145 -3.72 3.51 -2.11
C LEU A 145 -4.49 4.79 -2.50
N LEU A 146 -4.23 5.37 -3.68
CA LEU A 146 -4.98 6.53 -4.18
C LEU A 146 -6.41 6.16 -4.57
N ILE A 147 -6.60 5.07 -5.32
CA ILE A 147 -7.94 4.59 -5.70
C ILE A 147 -8.76 4.35 -4.45
N ASP A 148 -8.18 3.63 -3.49
CA ASP A 148 -8.80 3.34 -2.21
C ASP A 148 -9.17 4.64 -1.47
N LEU A 149 -8.26 5.63 -1.38
CA LEU A 149 -8.54 6.95 -0.82
C LEU A 149 -9.69 7.69 -1.53
N PHE A 150 -9.74 7.68 -2.86
CA PHE A 150 -10.77 8.35 -3.65
C PHE A 150 -12.12 7.63 -3.60
N VAL A 151 -12.14 6.30 -3.56
CA VAL A 151 -13.38 5.50 -3.56
C VAL A 151 -14.06 5.50 -2.17
N ALA A 152 -13.28 5.61 -1.08
CA ALA A 152 -13.83 5.69 0.28
C ALA A 152 -15.00 6.68 0.45
N PRO A 153 -14.85 7.98 0.11
CA PRO A 153 -15.92 8.96 0.29
C PRO A 153 -17.14 8.67 -0.60
N PHE A 154 -16.96 8.12 -1.80
CA PHE A 154 -18.10 7.76 -2.67
C PHE A 154 -18.90 6.57 -2.15
N VAL A 155 -18.26 5.61 -1.49
CA VAL A 155 -18.92 4.47 -0.86
C VAL A 155 -19.59 4.87 0.46
N MET A 156 -19.05 5.86 1.18
CA MET A 156 -19.66 6.40 2.40
C MET A 156 -20.84 7.36 2.17
N ASN A 157 -20.89 8.05 1.02
CA ASN A 157 -21.98 8.98 0.66
C ASN A 157 -23.19 8.32 -0.02
N LYS A 158 -23.23 6.98 -0.08
CA LYS A 158 -24.38 6.18 -0.53
C LYS A 158 -25.01 5.47 0.66
#